data_AF-A0A6B9GAV6-F1
#
_entry.id   AF-A0A6B9GAV6-F1
#
_cell.length_a   1.000
_cell.length_b   1.000
_cell.length_c   1.000
_cell.angle_alpha   90.00
_cell.angle_beta   90.00
_cell.angle_gamma   90.00
#
_symmetry.space_group_name_H-M   'P 1'
#
loop_
_entity.id
_entity.type
_entity.pdbx_description
1 polymer ?
#
loop_
_entity_poly.entity_id
_entity_poly.type
_entity_poly.pdbx_seq_one_letter_code
_entity_poly.pdbx_strand_id
1 'polypeptide(L)'
;MKINVNGTGINVEQQGCGELALVFLHYYGGSSRTWEEVISQLPGNYRMVAIDQRGWGLSDAPHSGYRIEDLARDAEGVISALQLKRYILVGHSMGGKVAQLIASRRPEGLEGLVLVAPSPPSPMLLTSEQRDVLRSAYDNRESVGFVIDNVLTARPINPVLREQVIDDSLKGAAEARSAWPNVGISEDITSDVGAINVPVVVISGELDCVDTPVTLQRELLPRISHASMYIIPDTGHLSPLESPCEIANRISDFTESIEKGTAVHLSPTDTIAAFDKAFNAGNVDDLLTVFSNLTTMKMPDGAIIKSNPEALRHAFLSLIASRAVIRNQIRFIIPSGDLALVVLDWTLTINTENGTHRKEYGTATQVLEKGPDKGWRIRISNPTGILCDRYEIV
;
A
#
# COMPACT_ATOMS: atom_id res chain seq x y z
N MET A 1 -26.22 -5.82 -4.93
CA MET A 1 -26.83 -7.16 -5.23
C MET A 1 -26.37 -8.18 -4.21
N LYS A 2 -27.13 -9.22 -3.88
CA LYS A 2 -26.75 -10.19 -2.84
C LYS A 2 -26.31 -11.54 -3.43
N ILE A 3 -25.12 -12.02 -3.06
CA ILE A 3 -24.53 -13.29 -3.49
C ILE A 3 -24.40 -14.22 -2.29
N ASN A 4 -24.95 -15.44 -2.39
CA ASN A 4 -24.83 -16.43 -1.32
C ASN A 4 -23.49 -17.17 -1.43
N VAL A 5 -22.63 -17.00 -0.43
CA VAL A 5 -21.31 -17.63 -0.34
C VAL A 5 -21.09 -18.14 1.09
N ASN A 6 -20.51 -19.33 1.24
CA ASN A 6 -20.24 -19.92 2.57
C ASN A 6 -21.43 -19.91 3.55
N GLY A 7 -22.66 -20.05 3.03
CA GLY A 7 -23.89 -20.02 3.83
C GLY A 7 -24.35 -18.62 4.29
N THR A 8 -23.76 -17.55 3.75
CA THR A 8 -24.07 -16.15 4.08
C THR A 8 -24.38 -15.36 2.81
N GLY A 9 -25.44 -14.58 2.78
CA GLY A 9 -25.72 -13.64 1.70
C GLY A 9 -24.87 -12.38 1.82
N ILE A 10 -23.95 -12.17 0.89
CA ILE A 10 -23.02 -11.04 0.87
C ILE A 10 -23.51 -9.99 -0.14
N ASN A 11 -23.72 -8.75 0.32
CA ASN A 11 -24.05 -7.65 -0.57
C ASN A 11 -22.80 -7.16 -1.31
N VAL A 12 -23.01 -6.86 -2.59
CA VAL A 12 -21.99 -6.47 -3.55
C VAL A 12 -22.54 -5.35 -4.41
N GLU A 13 -21.90 -4.20 -4.38
CA GLU A 13 -22.13 -3.10 -5.32
C GLU A 13 -21.15 -3.23 -6.50
N GLN A 14 -21.67 -3.01 -7.72
CA GLN A 14 -20.87 -3.10 -8.94
C GLN A 14 -21.04 -1.87 -9.81
N GLN A 15 -19.92 -1.41 -10.38
CA GLN A 15 -19.90 -0.35 -11.37
C GLN A 15 -18.81 -0.65 -12.42
N GLY A 16 -18.96 -0.10 -13.63
CA GLY A 16 -18.02 -0.30 -14.73
C GLY A 16 -18.12 -1.70 -15.36
N CYS A 17 -17.29 -1.95 -16.38
CA CYS A 17 -17.42 -3.15 -17.23
C CYS A 17 -16.09 -3.70 -17.80
N GLY A 18 -14.97 -3.50 -17.09
CA GLY A 18 -13.65 -4.00 -17.48
C GLY A 18 -13.40 -5.50 -17.27
N GLU A 19 -12.39 -6.04 -17.97
CA GLU A 19 -11.86 -7.39 -17.69
C GLU A 19 -11.12 -7.44 -16.35
N LEU A 20 -10.35 -6.40 -16.03
CA LEU A 20 -9.68 -6.23 -14.74
C LEU A 20 -10.67 -5.68 -13.72
N ALA A 21 -10.87 -6.43 -12.63
CA ALA A 21 -11.72 -6.02 -11.54
C ALA A 21 -10.94 -5.41 -10.36
N LEU A 22 -11.50 -4.39 -9.73
CA LEU A 22 -11.02 -3.82 -8.47
C LEU A 22 -12.01 -4.22 -7.37
N VAL A 23 -11.57 -5.04 -6.42
CA VAL A 23 -12.42 -5.60 -5.37
C VAL A 23 -12.14 -4.89 -4.06
N PHE A 24 -13.13 -4.16 -3.55
CA PHE A 24 -12.98 -3.26 -2.41
C PHE A 24 -13.54 -3.85 -1.12
N LEU A 25 -12.72 -3.88 -0.07
CA LEU A 25 -13.05 -4.37 1.28
C LEU A 25 -12.98 -3.21 2.28
N HIS A 26 -14.10 -2.87 2.91
CA HIS A 26 -14.22 -1.73 3.82
C HIS A 26 -13.58 -1.97 5.20
N TYR A 27 -13.43 -0.90 5.98
CA TYR A 27 -12.92 -0.92 7.36
C TYR A 27 -13.97 -1.38 8.38
N TYR A 28 -13.54 -1.62 9.62
CA TYR A 28 -14.43 -1.92 10.75
C TYR A 28 -15.36 -0.73 11.04
N GLY A 29 -16.69 -0.90 10.94
CA GLY A 29 -17.64 0.20 11.05
C GLY A 29 -18.16 0.74 9.70
N GLY A 30 -17.53 0.34 8.60
CA GLY A 30 -17.90 0.78 7.26
C GLY A 30 -18.88 -0.15 6.54
N SER A 31 -19.05 0.15 5.26
CA SER A 31 -19.81 -0.63 4.28
C SER A 31 -19.18 -0.44 2.89
N SER A 32 -19.74 -1.03 1.84
CA SER A 32 -19.36 -0.77 0.46
C SER A 32 -19.39 0.73 0.12
N ARG A 33 -20.23 1.51 0.82
CA ARG A 33 -20.37 2.96 0.64
C ARG A 33 -19.12 3.75 1.02
N THR A 34 -18.20 3.18 1.80
CA THR A 34 -16.87 3.75 2.08
C THR A 34 -16.12 4.12 0.80
N TRP A 35 -16.36 3.39 -0.28
CA TRP A 35 -15.62 3.50 -1.53
C TRP A 35 -16.33 4.34 -2.59
N GLU A 36 -17.54 4.85 -2.35
CA GLU A 36 -18.34 5.54 -3.38
C GLU A 36 -17.61 6.73 -4.01
N GLU A 37 -17.04 7.62 -3.18
CA GLU A 37 -16.33 8.80 -3.68
C GLU A 37 -15.02 8.43 -4.41
N VAL A 38 -14.32 7.40 -3.95
CA VAL A 38 -13.12 6.88 -4.61
C VAL A 38 -13.49 6.26 -5.96
N ILE A 39 -14.47 5.35 -5.98
CA ILE A 39 -14.93 4.66 -7.19
C ILE A 39 -15.46 5.65 -8.23
N SER A 40 -16.14 6.72 -7.80
CA SER A 40 -16.66 7.75 -8.71
C SER A 40 -15.57 8.50 -9.49
N GLN A 41 -14.34 8.47 -8.99
CA GLN A 41 -13.16 9.11 -9.59
C GLN A 41 -12.28 8.14 -10.37
N LEU A 42 -12.53 6.83 -10.26
CA LEU A 42 -11.78 5.82 -11.00
C LEU A 42 -12.26 5.72 -12.46
N PRO A 43 -11.36 5.39 -13.40
CA PRO A 43 -11.72 5.15 -14.78
C PRO A 43 -12.80 4.05 -14.94
N GLY A 44 -13.86 4.34 -15.70
CA GLY A 44 -15.00 3.43 -15.88
C GLY A 44 -14.72 2.18 -16.74
N ASN A 45 -13.50 2.03 -17.25
CA ASN A 45 -13.03 0.84 -17.98
C ASN A 45 -12.56 -0.30 -17.05
N TYR A 46 -12.54 -0.10 -15.73
CA TYR A 46 -12.37 -1.17 -14.76
C TYR A 46 -13.74 -1.71 -14.31
N ARG A 47 -13.75 -2.89 -13.71
CA ARG A 47 -14.94 -3.44 -13.04
C ARG A 47 -14.77 -3.27 -11.54
N MET A 48 -15.50 -2.33 -10.94
CA MET A 48 -15.42 -2.07 -9.50
C MET A 48 -16.43 -2.94 -8.77
N VAL A 49 -15.98 -3.64 -7.74
CA VAL A 49 -16.76 -4.59 -6.94
C VAL A 49 -16.56 -4.24 -5.46
N ALA A 50 -17.50 -3.52 -4.86
CA ALA A 50 -17.43 -3.17 -3.43
C ALA A 50 -18.28 -4.12 -2.60
N ILE A 51 -17.68 -4.75 -1.60
CA ILE A 51 -18.31 -5.81 -0.80
C ILE A 51 -18.66 -5.27 0.58
N ASP A 52 -19.90 -5.49 1.01
CA ASP A 52 -20.27 -5.42 2.42
C ASP A 52 -19.81 -6.70 3.10
N GLN A 53 -18.86 -6.63 4.03
CA GLN A 53 -18.43 -7.81 4.78
C GLN A 53 -19.59 -8.33 5.66
N ARG A 54 -19.61 -9.63 5.97
CA ARG A 54 -20.67 -10.24 6.79
C ARG A 54 -20.96 -9.44 8.06
N GLY A 55 -22.23 -9.28 8.38
CA GLY A 55 -22.70 -8.48 9.50
C GLY A 55 -22.55 -6.96 9.34
N TRP A 56 -22.16 -6.46 8.17
CA TRP A 56 -22.11 -5.03 7.85
C TRP A 56 -22.98 -4.71 6.62
N GLY A 57 -23.34 -3.43 6.47
CA GLY A 57 -24.12 -2.93 5.34
C GLY A 57 -25.41 -3.73 5.11
N LEU A 58 -25.58 -4.25 3.90
CA LEU A 58 -26.74 -5.07 3.51
C LEU A 58 -26.45 -6.58 3.50
N SER A 59 -25.26 -7.00 3.95
CA SER A 59 -24.90 -8.41 4.09
C SER A 59 -25.65 -9.08 5.25
N ASP A 60 -25.82 -10.40 5.17
CA ASP A 60 -26.38 -11.18 6.26
C ASP A 60 -25.45 -11.16 7.49
N ALA A 61 -26.06 -11.33 8.67
CA ALA A 61 -25.39 -11.31 9.96
C ALA A 61 -25.55 -12.68 10.66
N PRO A 62 -24.75 -13.70 10.29
CA PRO A 62 -24.78 -14.98 10.98
C PRO A 62 -24.37 -14.81 12.45
N HIS A 63 -24.82 -15.71 13.33
CA HIS A 63 -24.47 -15.64 14.77
C HIS A 63 -22.98 -15.89 15.08
N SER A 64 -22.20 -16.40 14.12
CA SER A 64 -20.80 -16.74 14.31
C SER A 64 -20.01 -16.71 13.00
N GLY A 65 -18.69 -16.90 13.10
CA GLY A 65 -17.77 -16.91 11.96
C GLY A 65 -17.38 -15.50 11.53
N TYR A 66 -16.64 -14.78 12.35
CA TYR A 66 -16.17 -13.41 12.06
C TYR A 66 -14.65 -13.28 12.21
N ARG A 67 -13.93 -14.40 12.07
CA ARG A 67 -12.46 -14.39 12.03
C ARG A 67 -12.00 -13.79 10.71
N ILE A 68 -10.76 -13.33 10.63
CA ILE A 68 -10.18 -12.84 9.37
C ILE A 68 -10.27 -13.91 8.28
N GLU A 69 -10.10 -15.17 8.65
CA GLU A 69 -10.31 -16.33 7.77
C GLU A 69 -11.72 -16.40 7.19
N ASP A 70 -12.76 -16.12 7.99
CA ASP A 70 -14.16 -16.18 7.55
C ASP A 70 -14.48 -15.03 6.59
N LEU A 71 -14.02 -13.81 6.92
CA LEU A 71 -14.14 -12.63 6.06
C LEU A 71 -13.42 -12.84 4.72
N ALA A 72 -12.22 -13.43 4.75
CA ALA A 72 -11.44 -13.74 3.57
C ALA A 72 -12.16 -14.74 2.65
N ARG A 73 -12.72 -15.83 3.22
CA ARG A 73 -13.47 -16.83 2.46
C ARG A 73 -14.71 -16.26 1.79
N ASP A 74 -15.39 -15.31 2.41
CA ASP A 74 -16.54 -14.65 1.79
C ASP A 74 -16.15 -13.80 0.59
N ALA A 75 -15.11 -12.99 0.74
CA ALA A 75 -14.58 -12.20 -0.36
C ALA A 75 -14.11 -13.10 -1.53
N GLU A 76 -13.37 -14.17 -1.23
CA GLU A 76 -12.97 -15.18 -2.23
C GLU A 76 -14.19 -15.87 -2.87
N GLY A 77 -15.22 -16.17 -2.09
CA GLY A 77 -16.48 -16.72 -2.57
C GLY A 77 -17.18 -15.77 -3.55
N VAL A 78 -17.21 -14.47 -3.24
CA VAL A 78 -17.76 -13.44 -4.13
C VAL A 78 -16.94 -13.34 -5.42
N ILE A 79 -15.61 -13.30 -5.32
CA ILE A 79 -14.69 -13.28 -6.45
C ILE A 79 -14.95 -14.48 -7.38
N SER A 80 -15.08 -15.68 -6.80
CA SER A 80 -15.38 -16.91 -7.52
C SER A 80 -16.75 -16.89 -8.18
N ALA A 81 -17.79 -16.48 -7.45
CA ALA A 81 -19.17 -16.40 -7.95
C ALA A 81 -19.33 -15.39 -9.09
N LEU A 82 -18.59 -14.28 -9.05
CA LEU A 82 -18.52 -13.28 -10.12
C LEU A 82 -17.61 -13.70 -11.29
N GLN A 83 -16.91 -14.83 -11.15
CA GLN A 83 -15.97 -15.37 -12.12
C GLN A 83 -14.87 -14.39 -12.51
N LEU A 84 -14.38 -13.59 -11.56
CA LEU A 84 -13.32 -12.62 -11.82
C LEU A 84 -12.04 -13.37 -12.20
N LYS A 85 -11.51 -13.08 -13.40
CA LYS A 85 -10.32 -13.76 -13.95
C LYS A 85 -9.03 -12.99 -13.71
N ARG A 86 -9.13 -11.67 -13.62
CA ARG A 86 -8.06 -10.73 -13.33
C ARG A 86 -8.61 -9.74 -12.31
N TYR A 87 -7.97 -9.59 -11.17
CA TYR A 87 -8.42 -8.63 -10.17
C TYR A 87 -7.30 -8.10 -9.29
N ILE A 88 -7.52 -6.91 -8.77
CA ILE A 88 -6.74 -6.28 -7.72
C ILE A 88 -7.62 -6.21 -6.47
N LEU A 89 -7.07 -6.59 -5.33
CA LEU A 89 -7.73 -6.39 -4.03
C LEU A 89 -7.39 -5.00 -3.51
N VAL A 90 -8.40 -4.28 -3.03
CA VAL A 90 -8.27 -2.98 -2.38
C VAL A 90 -8.88 -3.09 -0.99
N GLY A 91 -8.06 -3.08 0.06
CA GLY A 91 -8.52 -3.29 1.43
C GLY A 91 -8.21 -2.12 2.35
N HIS A 92 -9.21 -1.65 3.11
CA HIS A 92 -9.05 -0.59 4.11
C HIS A 92 -9.08 -1.12 5.54
N SER A 93 -8.08 -0.81 6.37
CA SER A 93 -7.97 -1.21 7.79
C SER A 93 -8.26 -2.70 8.01
N MET A 94 -9.37 -3.07 8.65
CA MET A 94 -9.85 -4.47 8.78
C MET A 94 -9.88 -5.18 7.42
N GLY A 95 -10.49 -4.57 6.40
CA GLY A 95 -10.50 -5.09 5.04
C GLY A 95 -9.11 -5.21 4.43
N GLY A 96 -8.16 -4.37 4.86
CA GLY A 96 -6.74 -4.48 4.52
C GLY A 96 -6.08 -5.73 5.09
N LYS A 97 -6.39 -6.11 6.34
CA LYS A 97 -5.90 -7.36 6.96
C LYS A 97 -6.51 -8.60 6.32
N VAL A 98 -7.79 -8.52 5.94
CA VAL A 98 -8.46 -9.56 5.14
C VAL A 98 -7.80 -9.71 3.77
N ALA A 99 -7.56 -8.60 3.06
CA ALA A 99 -6.92 -8.61 1.74
C ALA A 99 -5.48 -9.18 1.79
N GLN A 100 -4.72 -8.89 2.85
CA GLN A 100 -3.41 -9.48 3.10
C GLN A 100 -3.49 -11.01 3.20
N LEU A 101 -4.45 -11.55 3.96
CA LEU A 101 -4.63 -13.00 4.12
C LEU A 101 -5.10 -13.67 2.82
N ILE A 102 -5.96 -13.03 2.03
CA ILE A 102 -6.34 -13.55 0.71
C ILE A 102 -5.11 -13.60 -0.19
N ALA A 103 -4.35 -12.50 -0.26
CA ALA A 103 -3.18 -12.40 -1.13
C ALA A 103 -2.07 -13.39 -0.77
N SER A 104 -1.89 -13.72 0.52
CA SER A 104 -0.87 -14.70 0.95
C SER A 104 -1.15 -16.12 0.45
N ARG A 105 -2.42 -16.45 0.17
CA ARG A 105 -2.84 -17.74 -0.40
C ARG A 105 -2.57 -17.86 -1.89
N ARG A 106 -2.17 -16.75 -2.55
CA ARG A 106 -1.88 -16.67 -3.99
C ARG A 106 -3.02 -17.18 -4.87
N PRO A 107 -4.27 -16.69 -4.67
CA PRO A 107 -5.39 -17.12 -5.48
C PRO A 107 -5.14 -16.79 -6.96
N GLU A 108 -5.64 -17.65 -7.83
CA GLU A 108 -5.56 -17.43 -9.27
C GLU A 108 -6.26 -16.12 -9.66
N GLY A 109 -5.67 -15.39 -10.61
CA GLY A 109 -6.22 -14.14 -11.12
C GLY A 109 -5.95 -12.90 -10.27
N LEU A 110 -5.36 -13.04 -9.08
CA LEU A 110 -4.90 -11.87 -8.31
C LEU A 110 -3.66 -11.27 -8.98
N GLU A 111 -3.75 -10.01 -9.38
CA GLU A 111 -2.67 -9.30 -10.08
C GLU A 111 -2.00 -8.23 -9.24
N GLY A 112 -2.65 -7.75 -8.18
CA GLY A 112 -2.09 -6.72 -7.31
C GLY A 112 -2.87 -6.55 -6.02
N LEU A 113 -2.26 -5.87 -5.06
CA LEU A 113 -2.83 -5.59 -3.75
C LEU A 113 -2.62 -4.12 -3.37
N VAL A 114 -3.73 -3.41 -3.17
CA VAL A 114 -3.75 -2.05 -2.62
C VAL A 114 -4.20 -2.13 -1.16
N LEU A 115 -3.35 -1.67 -0.26
CA LEU A 115 -3.62 -1.63 1.18
C LEU A 115 -3.77 -0.18 1.61
N VAL A 116 -4.99 0.23 1.94
CA VAL A 116 -5.29 1.59 2.42
C VAL A 116 -5.38 1.57 3.94
N ALA A 117 -4.52 2.32 4.64
CA ALA A 117 -4.42 2.32 6.11
C ALA A 117 -4.69 0.93 6.73
N PRO A 118 -3.97 -0.13 6.30
CA PRO A 118 -4.35 -1.49 6.62
C PRO A 118 -4.07 -1.81 8.09
N SER A 119 -4.92 -2.62 8.72
CA SER A 119 -4.55 -3.18 10.01
C SER A 119 -3.34 -4.11 9.82
N PRO A 120 -2.29 -4.01 10.66
CA PRO A 120 -1.07 -4.79 10.50
C PRO A 120 -1.31 -6.31 10.55
N PRO A 121 -0.39 -7.10 9.94
CA PRO A 121 -0.47 -8.55 10.02
C PRO A 121 -0.18 -9.08 11.43
N SER A 122 0.59 -8.32 12.22
CA SER A 122 0.85 -8.60 13.62
C SER A 122 -0.42 -8.46 14.47
N PRO A 123 -0.56 -9.24 15.54
CA PRO A 123 -1.69 -9.13 16.45
C PRO A 123 -1.57 -7.85 17.28
N MET A 124 -2.67 -7.11 17.44
CA MET A 124 -2.75 -6.05 18.44
C MET A 124 -3.44 -6.58 19.69
N LEU A 125 -2.67 -6.72 20.77
CA LEU A 125 -3.18 -7.21 22.04
C LEU A 125 -3.76 -6.05 22.85
N LEU A 126 -5.09 -5.98 22.90
CA LEU A 126 -5.83 -5.00 23.68
C LEU A 126 -5.97 -5.44 25.14
N THR A 127 -5.85 -4.49 26.07
CA THR A 127 -6.36 -4.69 27.43
C THR A 127 -7.89 -4.84 27.41
N SER A 128 -8.47 -5.39 28.48
CA SER A 128 -9.94 -5.49 28.59
C SER A 128 -10.63 -4.13 28.45
N GLU A 129 -10.05 -3.09 29.04
CA GLU A 129 -10.58 -1.71 28.96
C GLU A 129 -10.51 -1.17 27.52
N GLN A 130 -9.38 -1.30 26.83
CA GLN A 130 -9.25 -0.87 25.43
C GLN A 130 -10.22 -1.61 24.52
N ARG A 131 -10.42 -2.91 24.75
CA ARG A 131 -11.38 -3.74 24.01
C ARG A 131 -12.81 -3.27 24.25
N ASP A 132 -13.17 -2.94 25.49
CA ASP A 132 -14.49 -2.44 25.84
C ASP A 132 -14.76 -1.08 25.19
N VAL A 133 -13.77 -0.18 25.17
CA VAL A 133 -13.84 1.11 24.47
C VAL A 133 -14.03 0.93 22.96
N LEU A 134 -13.27 0.03 22.33
CA LEU A 134 -13.36 -0.18 20.88
C LEU A 134 -14.69 -0.86 20.49
N ARG A 135 -15.24 -1.71 21.37
CA ARG A 135 -16.57 -2.30 21.18
C ARG A 135 -17.66 -1.24 21.27
N SER A 136 -17.58 -0.33 22.25
CA SER A 136 -18.61 0.69 22.46
C SER A 136 -18.51 1.90 21.51
N ALA A 137 -17.42 2.01 20.75
CA ALA A 137 -17.20 3.05 19.74
C ALA A 137 -18.42 3.23 18.83
N TYR A 138 -19.12 2.15 18.49
CA TYR A 138 -20.25 2.14 17.55
C TYR A 138 -21.60 1.79 18.19
N ASP A 139 -21.76 1.99 19.50
CA ASP A 139 -23.01 1.68 20.21
C ASP A 139 -24.13 2.67 19.90
N ASN A 140 -23.79 3.95 19.73
CA ASN A 140 -24.76 5.00 19.48
C ASN A 140 -24.18 6.16 18.68
N ARG A 141 -25.07 7.05 18.22
CA ARG A 141 -24.70 8.18 17.37
C ARG A 141 -23.63 9.09 17.99
N GLU A 142 -23.70 9.36 19.28
CA GLU A 142 -22.76 10.23 19.97
C GLU A 142 -21.36 9.60 20.02
N SER A 143 -21.27 8.31 20.36
CA SER A 143 -20.00 7.59 20.38
C SER A 143 -19.38 7.51 18.98
N VAL A 144 -20.17 7.21 17.94
CA VAL A 144 -19.67 7.18 16.55
C VAL A 144 -19.18 8.55 16.13
N GLY A 145 -19.97 9.60 16.39
CA GLY A 145 -19.59 10.98 16.10
C GLY A 145 -18.27 11.39 16.78
N PHE A 146 -18.12 11.07 18.07
CA PHE A 146 -16.89 11.32 18.81
C PHE A 146 -15.69 10.62 18.18
N VAL A 147 -15.84 9.34 17.82
CA VAL A 147 -14.77 8.54 17.21
C VAL A 147 -14.40 9.05 15.81
N ILE A 148 -15.37 9.48 14.99
CA ILE A 148 -15.10 10.15 13.72
C ILE A 148 -14.23 11.39 13.96
N ASP A 149 -14.68 12.29 14.83
CA ASP A 149 -14.14 13.63 14.96
C ASP A 149 -12.80 13.68 15.72
N ASN A 150 -12.47 12.65 16.52
CA ASN A 150 -11.30 12.65 17.40
C ASN A 150 -10.29 11.50 17.16
N VAL A 151 -10.66 10.48 16.37
CA VAL A 151 -9.82 9.29 16.17
C VAL A 151 -9.66 8.96 14.69
N LEU A 152 -10.77 8.87 13.96
CA LEU A 152 -10.76 8.31 12.61
C LEU A 152 -10.41 9.34 11.53
N THR A 153 -10.63 10.63 11.77
CA THR A 153 -10.34 11.69 10.81
C THR A 153 -9.35 12.69 11.36
N ALA A 154 -8.47 13.20 10.50
CA ALA A 154 -7.59 14.32 10.80
C ALA A 154 -8.17 15.66 10.29
N ARG A 155 -9.05 15.60 9.27
CA ARG A 155 -9.80 16.75 8.76
C ARG A 155 -11.31 16.51 8.80
N PRO A 156 -12.13 17.56 9.02
CA PRO A 156 -13.57 17.42 8.94
C PRO A 156 -14.00 16.90 7.57
N ILE A 157 -14.74 15.80 7.57
CA ILE A 157 -15.40 15.27 6.37
C ILE A 157 -16.72 15.99 6.10
N ASN A 158 -17.21 15.92 4.86
CA ASN A 158 -18.51 16.47 4.48
C ASN A 158 -19.61 15.98 5.44
N PRO A 159 -20.50 16.87 5.96
CA PRO A 159 -21.59 16.47 6.86
C PRO A 159 -22.44 15.31 6.35
N VAL A 160 -22.68 15.22 5.03
CA VAL A 160 -23.41 14.09 4.42
C VAL A 160 -22.64 12.78 4.57
N LEU A 161 -21.33 12.79 4.34
CA LEU A 161 -20.46 11.62 4.55
C LEU A 161 -20.39 11.26 6.03
N ARG A 162 -20.32 12.26 6.92
CA ARG A 162 -20.34 12.03 8.36
C ARG A 162 -21.60 11.29 8.80
N GLU A 163 -22.76 11.71 8.28
CA GLU A 163 -24.04 11.03 8.55
C GLU A 163 -24.09 9.62 7.97
N GLN A 164 -23.51 9.41 6.79
CA GLN A 164 -23.34 8.08 6.21
C GLN A 164 -22.49 7.17 7.09
N VAL A 165 -21.33 7.64 7.58
CA VAL A 165 -20.48 6.85 8.47
C VAL A 165 -21.22 6.48 9.75
N ILE A 166 -22.00 7.41 10.31
CA ILE A 166 -22.82 7.13 11.50
C ILE A 166 -23.87 6.06 11.20
N ASP A 167 -24.61 6.20 10.10
CA ASP A 167 -25.65 5.24 9.69
C ASP A 167 -25.06 3.83 9.46
N ASP A 168 -23.95 3.74 8.73
CA ASP A 168 -23.27 2.47 8.43
C ASP A 168 -22.76 1.79 9.71
N SER A 169 -22.13 2.55 10.62
CA SER A 169 -21.58 2.02 11.87
C SER A 169 -22.68 1.46 12.78
N LEU A 170 -23.81 2.16 12.87
CA LEU A 170 -24.95 1.77 13.72
C LEU A 170 -25.72 0.56 13.16
N LYS A 171 -25.75 0.41 11.84
CA LYS A 171 -26.38 -0.75 11.16
C LYS A 171 -25.58 -2.04 11.29
N GLY A 172 -24.29 -1.97 11.64
CA GLY A 172 -23.48 -3.16 11.92
C GLY A 172 -24.16 -4.11 12.91
N ALA A 173 -24.08 -5.41 12.66
CA ALA A 173 -24.60 -6.41 13.59
C ALA A 173 -23.79 -6.42 14.89
N ALA A 174 -24.44 -6.76 16.01
CA ALA A 174 -23.79 -6.78 17.32
C ALA A 174 -22.60 -7.75 17.38
N GLU A 175 -22.74 -8.90 16.72
CA GLU A 175 -21.71 -9.92 16.58
C GLU A 175 -20.51 -9.40 15.77
N ALA A 176 -20.75 -8.72 14.66
CA ALA A 176 -19.70 -8.14 13.81
C ALA A 176 -18.95 -7.00 14.51
N ARG A 177 -19.69 -6.10 15.19
CA ARG A 177 -19.11 -5.06 16.05
C ARG A 177 -18.23 -5.65 17.15
N SER A 178 -18.67 -6.74 17.77
CA SER A 178 -17.90 -7.39 18.84
C SER A 178 -16.70 -8.18 18.31
N ALA A 179 -16.80 -8.77 17.11
CA ALA A 179 -15.81 -9.71 16.62
C ALA A 179 -14.44 -9.09 16.32
N TRP A 180 -14.39 -7.89 15.76
CA TRP A 180 -13.12 -7.22 15.47
C TRP A 180 -12.27 -6.98 16.74
N PRO A 181 -12.76 -6.24 17.77
CA PRO A 181 -12.01 -6.02 19.01
C PRO A 181 -11.74 -7.30 19.82
N ASN A 182 -12.64 -8.30 19.76
CA ASN A 182 -12.51 -9.52 20.55
C ASN A 182 -11.63 -10.60 19.89
N VAL A 183 -11.57 -10.62 18.56
CA VAL A 183 -10.95 -11.71 17.79
C VAL A 183 -10.05 -11.13 16.70
N GLY A 184 -10.63 -10.50 15.67
CA GLY A 184 -9.94 -10.20 14.41
C GLY A 184 -8.67 -9.34 14.57
N ILE A 185 -8.71 -8.32 15.42
CA ILE A 185 -7.57 -7.41 15.63
C ILE A 185 -6.37 -8.12 16.29
N SER A 186 -6.63 -9.19 17.05
CA SER A 186 -5.64 -10.00 17.76
C SER A 186 -5.17 -11.23 16.99
N GLU A 187 -5.71 -11.48 15.80
CA GLU A 187 -5.24 -12.59 14.96
C GLU A 187 -3.88 -12.25 14.34
N ASP A 188 -2.97 -13.22 14.35
CA ASP A 188 -1.62 -13.11 13.79
C ASP A 188 -1.58 -13.78 12.42
N ILE A 189 -1.32 -13.00 11.37
CA ILE A 189 -1.11 -13.49 9.99
C ILE A 189 0.32 -13.21 9.51
N THR A 190 1.25 -12.93 10.43
CA THR A 190 2.62 -12.53 10.10
C THR A 190 3.40 -13.62 9.37
N SER A 191 3.15 -14.89 9.68
CA SER A 191 3.75 -16.03 8.97
C SER A 191 3.26 -16.16 7.53
N ASP A 192 2.05 -15.67 7.24
CA ASP A 192 1.41 -15.86 5.94
C ASP A 192 1.81 -14.77 4.96
N VAL A 193 1.86 -13.51 5.39
CA VAL A 193 2.05 -12.35 4.49
C VAL A 193 3.36 -12.38 3.70
N GLY A 194 4.39 -13.08 4.17
CA GLY A 194 5.63 -13.29 3.41
C GLY A 194 5.44 -14.12 2.13
N ALA A 195 4.31 -14.82 1.99
CA ALA A 195 3.96 -15.55 0.77
C ALA A 195 3.38 -14.66 -0.32
N ILE A 196 2.95 -13.42 -0.03
CA ILE A 196 2.38 -12.51 -1.03
C ILE A 196 3.40 -12.30 -2.15
N ASN A 197 2.97 -12.55 -3.39
CA ASN A 197 3.85 -12.55 -4.56
C ASN A 197 3.30 -11.74 -5.74
N VAL A 198 2.32 -10.88 -5.46
CA VAL A 198 1.84 -9.88 -6.40
C VAL A 198 2.41 -8.52 -6.01
N PRO A 199 2.47 -7.53 -6.92
CA PRO A 199 2.82 -6.17 -6.57
C PRO A 199 1.90 -5.62 -5.47
N VAL A 200 2.47 -4.86 -4.54
CA VAL A 200 1.74 -4.32 -3.40
C VAL A 200 2.04 -2.84 -3.27
N VAL A 201 0.99 -2.05 -3.08
CA VAL A 201 1.09 -0.65 -2.67
C VAL A 201 0.35 -0.43 -1.36
N VAL A 202 1.02 0.24 -0.42
CA VAL A 202 0.45 0.68 0.85
C VAL A 202 0.20 2.18 0.77
N ILE A 203 -1.01 2.62 1.11
CA ILE A 203 -1.40 4.03 1.14
C ILE A 203 -1.79 4.35 2.58
N SER A 204 -1.14 5.32 3.21
CA SER A 204 -1.38 5.72 4.61
C SER A 204 -1.67 7.21 4.70
N GLY A 205 -2.53 7.61 5.63
CA GLY A 205 -2.61 9.02 6.04
C GLY A 205 -1.42 9.39 6.92
N GLU A 206 -0.87 10.59 6.76
CA GLU A 206 0.21 11.12 7.61
C GLU A 206 -0.22 11.24 9.08
N LEU A 207 -1.48 11.62 9.31
CA LEU A 207 -2.06 11.89 10.61
C LEU A 207 -2.95 10.73 11.09
N ASP A 208 -2.85 9.56 10.46
CA ASP A 208 -3.52 8.35 10.93
C ASP A 208 -3.00 7.97 12.33
N CYS A 209 -3.90 7.98 13.31
CA CYS A 209 -3.59 7.62 14.70
C CYS A 209 -3.99 6.18 15.07
N VAL A 210 -4.67 5.47 14.17
CA VAL A 210 -5.12 4.09 14.35
C VAL A 210 -4.05 3.12 13.83
N ASP A 211 -3.79 3.18 12.52
CA ASP A 211 -2.82 2.32 11.82
C ASP A 211 -1.67 3.19 11.31
N THR A 212 -0.92 3.77 12.25
CA THR A 212 0.04 4.86 11.97
C THR A 212 1.11 4.49 10.93
N PRO A 213 1.65 5.46 10.15
CA PRO A 213 2.72 5.18 9.20
C PRO A 213 3.92 4.45 9.81
N VAL A 214 4.30 4.84 11.03
CA VAL A 214 5.39 4.20 11.79
C VAL A 214 5.07 2.75 12.11
N THR A 215 3.83 2.45 12.47
CA THR A 215 3.39 1.08 12.74
C THR A 215 3.42 0.25 11.46
N LEU A 216 2.97 0.78 10.33
CA LEU A 216 3.01 0.07 9.04
C LEU A 216 4.45 -0.19 8.58
N GLN A 217 5.34 0.80 8.73
CA GLN A 217 6.76 0.64 8.42
C GLN A 217 7.46 -0.41 9.28
N ARG A 218 7.04 -0.55 10.55
CA ARG A 218 7.59 -1.55 11.48
C ARG A 218 6.96 -2.92 11.28
N GLU A 219 5.65 -2.98 11.09
CA GLU A 219 4.89 -4.23 11.18
C GLU A 219 4.47 -4.82 9.84
N LEU A 220 4.40 -4.05 8.77
CA LEU A 220 3.96 -4.53 7.45
C LEU A 220 5.11 -4.59 6.44
N LEU A 221 5.80 -3.46 6.21
CA LEU A 221 6.80 -3.35 5.13
C LEU A 221 7.97 -4.35 5.21
N PRO A 222 8.49 -4.73 6.40
CA PRO A 222 9.57 -5.72 6.48
C PRO A 222 9.10 -7.13 6.10
N ARG A 223 7.79 -7.40 6.20
CA ARG A 223 7.19 -8.70 5.91
C ARG A 223 6.75 -8.82 4.44
N ILE A 224 6.53 -7.69 3.76
CA ILE A 224 6.27 -7.60 2.32
C ILE A 224 7.36 -6.71 1.72
N SER A 225 8.56 -7.26 1.53
CA SER A 225 9.77 -6.49 1.20
C SER A 225 9.69 -5.75 -0.15
N HIS A 226 8.77 -6.18 -1.02
CA HIS A 226 8.51 -5.60 -2.33
C HIS A 226 7.37 -4.58 -2.36
N ALA A 227 6.68 -4.34 -1.24
CA ALA A 227 5.63 -3.34 -1.14
C ALA A 227 6.20 -1.92 -1.20
N SER A 228 5.57 -1.04 -1.98
CA SER A 228 5.80 0.41 -1.90
C SER A 228 4.85 1.05 -0.89
N MET A 229 5.23 2.21 -0.34
CA MET A 229 4.40 2.96 0.60
C MET A 229 4.30 4.43 0.21
N TYR A 230 3.07 4.93 0.19
CA TYR A 230 2.71 6.31 -0.09
C TYR A 230 2.02 6.89 1.15
N ILE A 231 2.46 8.07 1.58
CA ILE A 231 1.87 8.79 2.71
C ILE A 231 1.16 10.01 2.15
N ILE A 232 -0.14 10.14 2.44
CA ILE A 232 -0.96 11.29 2.05
C ILE A 232 -0.87 12.34 3.16
N PRO A 233 -0.38 13.55 2.87
CA PRO A 233 -0.30 14.63 3.85
C PRO A 233 -1.67 14.99 4.44
N ASP A 234 -1.67 15.49 5.67
CA ASP A 234 -2.86 16.07 6.33
C ASP A 234 -4.12 15.16 6.31
N THR A 235 -3.92 13.84 6.30
CA THR A 235 -4.98 12.84 6.13
C THR A 235 -4.96 11.85 7.29
N GLY A 236 -6.14 11.53 7.84
CA GLY A 236 -6.32 10.57 8.92
C GLY A 236 -6.58 9.14 8.43
N HIS A 237 -7.28 8.37 9.28
CA HIS A 237 -7.53 6.96 9.07
C HIS A 237 -8.62 6.68 8.01
N LEU A 238 -9.66 7.53 7.94
CA LEU A 238 -10.70 7.44 6.91
C LEU A 238 -10.27 8.14 5.62
N SER A 239 -9.03 7.87 5.19
CA SER A 239 -8.48 8.41 3.95
C SER A 239 -9.36 8.22 2.70
N PRO A 240 -10.17 7.15 2.52
CA PRO A 240 -11.13 7.08 1.42
C PRO A 240 -12.24 8.14 1.44
N LEU A 241 -12.54 8.73 2.61
CA LEU A 241 -13.56 9.77 2.80
C LEU A 241 -12.95 11.15 3.01
N GLU A 242 -11.74 11.21 3.57
CA GLU A 242 -11.01 12.45 3.74
C GLU A 242 -10.43 12.90 2.41
N SER A 243 -9.69 12.03 1.72
CA SER A 243 -8.84 12.32 0.55
C SER A 243 -9.17 11.38 -0.63
N PRO A 244 -10.44 11.33 -1.09
CA PRO A 244 -10.89 10.34 -2.06
C PRO A 244 -10.19 10.48 -3.42
N CYS A 245 -9.85 11.71 -3.82
CA CYS A 245 -9.14 11.99 -5.08
C CYS A 245 -7.72 11.44 -5.06
N GLU A 246 -6.99 11.70 -3.98
CA GLU A 246 -5.64 11.19 -3.80
C GLU A 246 -5.63 9.66 -3.76
N ILE A 247 -6.58 9.03 -3.05
CA ILE A 247 -6.74 7.58 -3.04
C ILE A 247 -7.04 7.02 -4.44
N ALA A 248 -8.01 7.61 -5.15
CA ALA A 248 -8.39 7.18 -6.50
C ALA A 248 -7.22 7.31 -7.48
N ASN A 249 -6.47 8.42 -7.44
CA ASN A 249 -5.29 8.61 -8.28
C ASN A 249 -4.23 7.54 -8.01
N ARG A 250 -3.93 7.24 -6.74
CA ARG A 250 -2.95 6.19 -6.41
C ARG A 250 -3.40 4.79 -6.83
N ILE A 251 -4.68 4.48 -6.70
CA ILE A 251 -5.26 3.23 -7.20
C ILE A 251 -5.16 3.17 -8.73
N SER A 252 -5.48 4.26 -9.43
CA SER A 252 -5.42 4.34 -10.89
C SER A 252 -3.99 4.18 -11.39
N ASP A 253 -3.02 4.90 -10.82
CA ASP A 253 -1.59 4.79 -11.16
C ASP A 253 -1.08 3.36 -10.99
N PHE A 254 -1.41 2.74 -9.85
CA PHE A 254 -1.04 1.35 -9.57
C PHE A 254 -1.67 0.39 -10.58
N THR A 255 -2.97 0.54 -10.84
CA THR A 255 -3.70 -0.31 -11.79
C THR A 255 -3.15 -0.19 -13.21
N GLU A 256 -2.88 1.03 -13.66
CA GLU A 256 -2.23 1.28 -14.96
C GLU A 256 -0.84 0.64 -15.03
N SER A 257 -0.07 0.67 -13.94
CA SER A 257 1.24 0.05 -13.90
C SER A 257 1.17 -1.48 -14.03
N ILE A 258 0.11 -2.10 -13.51
CA ILE A 258 -0.17 -3.54 -13.66
C ILE A 258 -0.51 -3.84 -15.12
N GLU A 259 -1.45 -3.12 -15.70
CA GLU A 259 -1.88 -3.28 -17.11
C GLU A 259 -0.72 -3.10 -18.10
N LYS A 260 0.18 -2.14 -17.83
CA LYS A 260 1.37 -1.88 -18.66
C LYS A 260 2.53 -2.85 -18.39
N GLY A 261 2.42 -3.71 -17.37
CA GLY A 261 3.51 -4.59 -16.93
C GLY A 261 4.71 -3.84 -16.34
N THR A 262 4.52 -2.59 -15.90
CA THR A 262 5.56 -1.72 -15.34
C THR A 262 5.56 -1.65 -13.82
N ALA A 263 4.57 -2.27 -13.16
CA ALA A 263 4.52 -2.40 -11.70
C ALA A 263 5.71 -3.19 -11.11
N VAL A 264 6.34 -4.01 -11.96
CA VAL A 264 7.43 -4.92 -11.60
C VAL A 264 8.56 -4.74 -12.60
N HIS A 265 9.77 -4.47 -12.11
CA HIS A 265 10.95 -4.38 -12.97
C HIS A 265 11.52 -5.79 -13.22
N LEU A 266 11.41 -6.29 -14.45
CA LEU A 266 11.66 -7.71 -14.76
C LEU A 266 13.15 -8.05 -14.95
N SER A 267 14.03 -7.06 -15.07
CA SER A 267 15.48 -7.25 -15.13
C SER A 267 16.25 -6.20 -14.33
N PRO A 268 17.51 -6.49 -13.92
CA PRO A 268 18.38 -5.50 -13.30
C PRO A 268 18.58 -4.24 -14.16
N THR A 269 18.61 -4.38 -15.48
CA THR A 269 18.73 -3.25 -16.42
C THR A 269 17.51 -2.33 -16.34
N ASP A 270 16.31 -2.90 -16.30
CA ASP A 270 15.07 -2.12 -16.21
C ASP A 270 14.99 -1.36 -14.89
N THR A 271 15.42 -1.97 -13.78
CA THR A 271 15.48 -1.32 -12.46
C THR A 271 16.38 -0.08 -12.48
N ILE A 272 17.55 -0.16 -13.13
CA ILE A 272 18.48 0.98 -13.22
C ILE A 272 17.93 2.08 -14.15
N ALA A 273 17.30 1.70 -15.26
CA ALA A 273 16.65 2.67 -16.14
C ALA A 273 15.45 3.37 -15.47
N ALA A 274 14.67 2.62 -14.68
CA ALA A 274 13.58 3.17 -13.89
C ALA A 274 14.10 4.13 -12.80
N PHE A 275 15.21 3.80 -12.14
CA PHE A 275 15.88 4.68 -11.18
C PHE A 275 16.25 6.03 -11.84
N ASP A 276 16.92 6.00 -13.00
CA ASP A 276 17.31 7.23 -13.73
C ASP A 276 16.09 8.08 -14.09
N LYS A 277 15.05 7.43 -14.62
CA LYS A 277 13.82 8.11 -15.03
C LYS A 277 13.14 8.78 -13.85
N ALA A 278 12.96 8.06 -12.75
CA ALA A 278 12.26 8.57 -11.56
C ALA A 278 13.06 9.71 -10.89
N PHE A 279 14.38 9.53 -10.72
CA PHE A 279 15.25 10.56 -10.15
C PHE A 279 15.22 11.84 -10.98
N ASN A 280 15.37 11.73 -12.30
CA ASN A 280 15.40 12.89 -13.20
C ASN A 280 14.05 13.58 -13.35
N ALA A 281 12.95 12.85 -13.14
CA ALA A 281 11.60 13.43 -13.07
C ALA A 281 11.31 14.12 -11.72
N GLY A 282 12.20 13.97 -10.73
CA GLY A 282 11.95 14.42 -9.36
C GLY A 282 10.83 13.66 -8.64
N ASN A 283 10.46 12.47 -9.15
CA ASN A 283 9.42 11.65 -8.56
C ASN A 283 10.02 10.70 -7.52
N VAL A 284 10.09 11.15 -6.27
CA VAL A 284 10.66 10.36 -5.18
C VAL A 284 9.86 9.08 -4.91
N ASP A 285 8.55 9.09 -5.17
CA ASP A 285 7.72 7.92 -4.93
C ASP A 285 8.06 6.78 -5.91
N ASP A 286 8.10 7.09 -7.22
CA ASP A 286 8.56 6.15 -8.25
C ASP A 286 10.02 5.73 -8.02
N LEU A 287 10.83 6.62 -7.45
CA LEU A 287 12.22 6.31 -7.15
C LEU A 287 12.31 5.25 -6.06
N LEU A 288 11.46 5.30 -5.04
CA LEU A 288 11.46 4.33 -3.94
C LEU A 288 10.97 2.95 -4.38
N THR A 289 10.18 2.82 -5.45
CA THR A 289 9.70 1.51 -5.94
C THR A 289 10.82 0.63 -6.48
N VAL A 290 11.94 1.23 -6.92
CA VAL A 290 13.11 0.49 -7.40
C VAL A 290 13.99 -0.04 -6.26
N PHE A 291 13.68 0.30 -5.00
CA PHE A 291 14.41 -0.13 -3.81
C PHE A 291 13.61 -1.18 -3.02
N SER A 292 14.32 -2.13 -2.42
CA SER A 292 13.74 -3.05 -1.44
C SER A 292 13.50 -2.31 -0.12
N ASN A 293 12.45 -2.68 0.62
CA ASN A 293 12.23 -2.13 1.98
C ASN A 293 13.39 -2.45 2.95
N LEU A 294 14.20 -3.44 2.60
CA LEU A 294 15.35 -3.83 3.41
C LEU A 294 16.64 -3.10 2.99
N THR A 295 16.63 -2.28 1.93
CA THR A 295 17.81 -1.65 1.32
C THR A 295 18.84 -1.13 2.31
N THR A 296 20.12 -1.41 2.05
CA THR A 296 21.24 -0.70 2.66
C THR A 296 21.91 0.22 1.65
N MET A 297 21.95 1.51 1.93
CA MET A 297 22.59 2.52 1.07
C MET A 297 23.69 3.26 1.83
N LYS A 298 24.87 3.35 1.21
CA LYS A 298 25.94 4.24 1.69
C LYS A 298 25.82 5.59 0.97
N MET A 299 25.72 6.67 1.73
CA MET A 299 25.62 8.02 1.20
C MET A 299 27.00 8.58 0.82
N PRO A 300 27.07 9.62 -0.04
CA PRO A 300 28.33 10.26 -0.43
C PRO A 300 29.15 10.81 0.74
N ASP A 301 28.49 11.28 1.80
CA ASP A 301 29.10 11.75 3.04
C ASP A 301 29.62 10.63 3.96
N GLY A 302 29.43 9.36 3.57
CA GLY A 302 29.81 8.19 4.33
C GLY A 302 28.75 7.65 5.29
N ALA A 303 27.60 8.35 5.46
CA ALA A 303 26.49 7.84 6.25
C ALA A 303 25.92 6.54 5.67
N ILE A 304 25.34 5.69 6.51
CA ILE A 304 24.73 4.42 6.07
C ILE A 304 23.27 4.40 6.50
N ILE A 305 22.38 4.31 5.51
CA ILE A 305 20.94 4.07 5.70
C ILE A 305 20.72 2.57 5.59
N LYS A 306 20.12 1.95 6.62
CA LYS A 306 19.83 0.50 6.66
C LYS A 306 18.35 0.25 6.89
N SER A 307 17.70 -0.41 5.94
CA SER A 307 16.31 -0.88 6.03
C SER A 307 15.36 0.19 6.55
N ASN A 308 15.55 1.44 6.09
CA ASN A 308 14.80 2.60 6.54
C ASN A 308 14.34 3.41 5.31
N PRO A 309 13.18 3.06 4.73
CA PRO A 309 12.63 3.73 3.56
C PRO A 309 12.41 5.24 3.74
N GLU A 310 12.05 5.70 4.94
CA GLU A 310 11.86 7.13 5.22
C GLU A 310 13.18 7.92 5.22
N ALA A 311 14.22 7.38 5.86
CA ALA A 311 15.54 7.99 5.78
C ALA A 311 16.04 8.05 4.33
N LEU A 312 15.74 7.01 3.53
CA LEU A 312 16.04 6.97 2.11
C LEU A 312 15.24 8.02 1.30
N ARG A 313 13.94 8.16 1.59
CA ARG A 313 13.07 9.19 1.01
C ARG A 313 13.63 10.59 1.27
N HIS A 314 13.95 10.92 2.52
CA HIS A 314 14.53 12.21 2.89
C HIS A 314 15.86 12.48 2.19
N ALA A 315 16.72 11.46 2.08
CA ALA A 315 17.98 11.58 1.36
C ALA A 315 17.76 11.91 -0.14
N PHE A 316 16.79 11.27 -0.79
CA PHE A 316 16.47 11.56 -2.18
C PHE A 316 15.79 12.90 -2.39
N LEU A 317 14.88 13.31 -1.50
CA LEU A 317 14.27 14.65 -1.58
C LEU A 317 15.34 15.75 -1.54
N SER A 318 16.34 15.61 -0.67
CA SER A 318 17.48 16.54 -0.60
C SER A 318 18.26 16.59 -1.92
N LEU A 319 18.53 15.43 -2.53
CA LEU A 319 19.24 15.35 -3.82
C LEU A 319 18.40 15.92 -4.98
N ILE A 320 17.11 15.60 -5.05
CA ILE A 320 16.20 16.09 -6.09
C ILE A 320 16.04 17.62 -6.00
N ALA A 321 15.98 18.18 -4.78
CA ALA A 321 15.91 19.62 -4.56
C ALA A 321 17.11 20.38 -5.15
N SER A 322 18.27 19.73 -5.27
CA SER A 322 19.46 20.31 -5.92
C SER A 322 19.38 20.38 -7.45
N ARG A 323 18.24 19.97 -8.06
CA ARG A 323 18.02 19.92 -9.51
C ARG A 323 19.10 19.15 -10.25
N ALA A 324 19.63 18.11 -9.62
CA ALA A 324 20.63 17.27 -10.23
C ALA A 324 20.01 16.34 -11.27
N VAL A 325 20.75 16.06 -12.34
CA VAL A 325 20.40 15.06 -13.35
C VAL A 325 21.37 13.91 -13.24
N ILE A 326 20.87 12.69 -13.06
CA ILE A 326 21.67 11.47 -13.00
C ILE A 326 21.59 10.69 -14.31
N ARG A 327 22.71 10.06 -14.68
CA ARG A 327 22.76 9.09 -15.77
C ARG A 327 23.61 7.90 -15.33
N ASN A 328 23.05 6.71 -15.37
CA ASN A 328 23.73 5.46 -15.10
C ASN A 328 24.01 4.70 -16.41
N GLN A 329 25.22 4.18 -16.55
CA GLN A 329 25.66 3.34 -17.66
C GLN A 329 26.22 2.03 -17.10
N ILE A 330 25.47 0.95 -17.30
CA ILE A 330 25.88 -0.38 -16.83
C ILE A 330 27.15 -0.82 -17.59
N ARG A 331 28.19 -1.20 -16.83
CA ARG A 331 29.39 -1.84 -17.38
C ARG A 331 29.19 -3.32 -17.58
N PHE A 332 28.71 -4.00 -16.54
CA PHE A 332 28.39 -5.42 -16.57
C PHE A 332 27.45 -5.81 -15.42
N ILE A 333 26.80 -6.95 -15.58
CA ILE A 333 25.90 -7.56 -14.60
C ILE A 333 26.39 -8.98 -14.36
N ILE A 334 26.52 -9.36 -13.08
CA ILE A 334 26.83 -10.73 -12.67
C ILE A 334 25.61 -11.30 -11.93
N PRO A 335 24.74 -12.05 -12.61
CA PRO A 335 23.59 -12.68 -11.98
C PRO A 335 24.00 -13.94 -11.18
N SER A 336 23.32 -14.19 -10.06
CA SER A 336 23.47 -15.37 -9.22
C SER A 336 22.13 -15.68 -8.54
N GLY A 337 21.31 -16.53 -9.16
CA GLY A 337 19.97 -16.84 -8.69
C GLY A 337 19.08 -15.60 -8.62
N ASP A 338 18.55 -15.31 -7.44
CA ASP A 338 17.70 -14.13 -7.17
C ASP A 338 18.52 -12.88 -6.80
N LEU A 339 19.83 -12.89 -7.00
CA LEU A 339 20.71 -11.74 -6.81
C LEU A 339 21.42 -11.36 -8.11
N ALA A 340 21.74 -10.07 -8.25
CA ALA A 340 22.57 -9.56 -9.33
C ALA A 340 23.52 -8.49 -8.80
N LEU A 341 24.82 -8.67 -9.06
CA LEU A 341 25.80 -7.62 -8.89
C LEU A 341 25.81 -6.75 -10.15
N VAL A 342 25.52 -5.46 -10.00
CA VAL A 342 25.55 -4.48 -11.08
C VAL A 342 26.70 -3.52 -10.84
N VAL A 343 27.61 -3.43 -11.80
CA VAL A 343 28.65 -2.40 -11.83
C VAL A 343 28.31 -1.42 -12.93
N LEU A 344 28.23 -0.14 -12.57
CA LEU A 344 27.82 0.92 -13.48
C LEU A 344 28.68 2.16 -13.29
N ASP A 345 28.83 2.93 -14.35
CA ASP A 345 29.33 4.30 -14.29
C ASP A 345 28.16 5.24 -14.13
N TRP A 346 28.29 6.24 -13.27
CA TRP A 346 27.28 7.26 -13.07
C TRP A 346 27.86 8.64 -13.36
N THR A 347 26.99 9.52 -13.80
CA THR A 347 27.25 10.94 -13.94
C THR A 347 26.13 11.71 -13.27
N LEU A 348 26.48 12.68 -12.43
CA LEU A 348 25.57 13.60 -11.79
C LEU A 348 25.89 15.02 -12.26
N THR A 349 24.92 15.68 -12.88
CA THR A 349 25.05 17.07 -13.32
C THR A 349 24.21 17.94 -12.40
N ILE A 350 24.85 18.81 -11.62
CA ILE A 350 24.19 19.73 -10.68
C ILE A 350 24.15 21.11 -11.31
N ASN A 351 22.94 21.66 -11.45
CA ASN A 351 22.74 23.01 -11.98
C ASN A 351 22.91 24.03 -10.86
N THR A 352 23.87 24.95 -11.00
CA THR A 352 24.04 26.04 -10.02
C THR A 352 23.18 27.25 -10.39
N GLU A 353 22.90 28.12 -9.42
CA GLU A 353 22.09 29.32 -9.61
C GLU A 353 22.66 30.31 -10.64
N ASN A 354 23.97 30.24 -10.90
CA ASN A 354 24.66 31.14 -11.84
C ASN A 354 24.66 30.63 -13.29
N GLY A 355 23.96 29.52 -13.58
CA GLY A 355 23.94 28.91 -14.92
C GLY A 355 25.19 28.10 -15.26
N THR A 356 26.13 27.92 -14.32
CA THR A 356 27.25 26.96 -14.45
C THR A 356 26.83 25.59 -13.96
N HIS A 357 27.43 24.53 -14.52
CA HIS A 357 27.10 23.16 -14.20
C HIS A 357 28.29 22.48 -13.51
N ARG A 358 28.06 21.91 -12.32
CA ARG A 358 29.05 21.03 -11.69
C ARG A 358 28.76 19.61 -12.13
N LYS A 359 29.74 18.95 -12.74
CA LYS A 359 29.62 17.55 -13.15
C LYS A 359 30.45 16.67 -12.22
N GLU A 360 29.80 15.68 -11.66
CA GLU A 360 30.41 14.63 -10.86
C GLU A 360 30.22 13.30 -11.58
N TYR A 361 31.17 12.38 -11.43
CA TYR A 361 31.09 11.06 -12.02
C TYR A 361 31.83 10.04 -11.15
N GLY A 362 31.45 8.79 -11.28
CA GLY A 362 32.07 7.70 -10.56
C GLY A 362 31.64 6.34 -11.07
N THR A 363 32.18 5.29 -10.47
CA THR A 363 31.73 3.92 -10.70
C THR A 363 31.08 3.43 -9.43
N ALA A 364 29.84 2.96 -9.50
CA ALA A 364 29.11 2.41 -8.38
C ALA A 364 29.00 0.89 -8.48
N THR A 365 28.84 0.25 -7.32
CA THR A 365 28.45 -1.15 -7.23
C THR A 365 27.11 -1.23 -6.53
N GLN A 366 26.17 -1.92 -7.16
CA GLN A 366 24.84 -2.17 -6.61
C GLN A 366 24.58 -3.67 -6.56
N VAL A 367 23.90 -4.13 -5.52
CA VAL A 367 23.33 -5.48 -5.47
C VAL A 367 21.84 -5.33 -5.60
N LEU A 368 21.27 -5.97 -6.62
CA LEU A 368 19.84 -6.06 -6.82
C LEU A 368 19.37 -7.45 -6.36
N GLU A 369 18.17 -7.50 -5.79
CA GLU A 369 17.49 -8.73 -5.40
C GLU A 369 16.17 -8.88 -6.15
N LYS A 370 15.82 -10.11 -6.49
CA LYS A 370 14.54 -10.46 -7.11
C LYS A 370 13.53 -10.84 -6.03
N GLY A 371 12.44 -10.10 -5.94
CA GLY A 371 11.37 -10.32 -4.98
C GLY A 371 10.44 -11.49 -5.34
N PRO A 372 9.53 -11.88 -4.44
CA PRO A 372 8.51 -12.90 -4.70
C PRO A 372 7.61 -12.58 -5.90
N ASP A 373 7.36 -11.29 -6.14
CA ASP A 373 6.66 -10.72 -7.29
C ASP A 373 7.47 -10.73 -8.60
N LYS A 374 8.64 -11.37 -8.58
CA LYS A 374 9.61 -11.47 -9.68
C LYS A 374 10.27 -10.14 -10.06
N GLY A 375 10.03 -9.07 -9.29
CA GLY A 375 10.62 -7.75 -9.50
C GLY A 375 12.01 -7.62 -8.94
N TRP A 376 12.92 -7.05 -9.73
CA TRP A 376 14.25 -6.67 -9.32
C TRP A 376 14.24 -5.31 -8.62
N ARG A 377 14.81 -5.27 -7.42
CA ARG A 377 14.95 -4.06 -6.62
C ARG A 377 16.37 -3.94 -6.10
N ILE A 378 16.83 -2.72 -5.90
CA ILE A 378 18.13 -2.44 -5.30
C ILE A 378 18.06 -2.84 -3.83
N ARG A 379 18.99 -3.69 -3.39
CA ARG A 379 19.14 -4.18 -2.02
C ARG A 379 20.34 -3.57 -1.32
N ILE A 380 21.41 -3.35 -2.06
CA ILE A 380 22.61 -2.65 -1.59
C ILE A 380 22.98 -1.61 -2.64
N SER A 381 23.13 -0.36 -2.22
CA SER A 381 23.60 0.72 -3.08
C SER A 381 24.83 1.38 -2.48
N ASN A 382 25.94 1.36 -3.24
CA ASN A 382 27.15 2.08 -2.89
C ASN A 382 27.53 3.04 -4.04
N PRO A 383 26.91 4.24 -4.11
CA PRO A 383 27.16 5.22 -5.17
C PRO A 383 28.62 5.72 -5.19
N THR A 384 29.33 5.72 -4.05
CA THR A 384 30.74 6.14 -4.00
C THR A 384 31.72 5.10 -4.55
N GLY A 385 31.29 3.83 -4.66
CA GLY A 385 32.04 2.70 -5.20
C GLY A 385 33.54 2.67 -4.85
N ILE A 386 34.39 2.59 -5.88
CA ILE A 386 35.86 2.65 -5.80
C ILE A 386 36.26 4.05 -6.31
N LEU A 387 36.73 4.91 -5.42
CA LEU A 387 36.98 6.35 -5.64
C LEU A 387 37.75 6.66 -6.94
N CYS A 388 37.23 7.61 -7.72
CA CYS A 388 38.02 8.47 -8.61
C CYS A 388 37.52 9.90 -8.39
N ASP A 389 38.09 10.59 -7.40
CA ASP A 389 37.84 12.01 -7.19
C ASP A 389 38.33 12.81 -8.41
N ARG A 390 37.43 13.17 -9.32
CA ARG A 390 37.70 14.16 -10.36
C ARG A 390 36.47 15.02 -10.57
N TYR A 391 36.61 16.30 -10.23
CA TYR A 391 35.62 17.33 -10.50
C TYR A 391 36.06 18.08 -11.76
N GLU A 392 35.15 18.25 -12.71
CA GLU A 392 35.30 19.24 -13.77
C GLU A 392 34.27 20.34 -13.52
N ILE A 393 34.77 21.57 -13.35
CA ILE A 393 33.95 22.78 -13.38
C ILE A 393 33.91 23.19 -14.85
N VAL A 394 32.73 23.14 -15.48
CA VAL A 394 32.54 23.52 -16.89
C VAL A 394 31.68 24.77 -16.96
#